data_AF-A0A0U1QQ48-F1
#
_entry.id   AF-A0A0U1QQ48-F1
#
_cell.length_a   1.000
_cell.length_b   1.000
_cell.length_c   1.000
_cell.angle_alpha   90.00
_cell.angle_beta   90.00
_cell.angle_gamma   90.00
#
_symmetry.space_group_name_H-M   'P 1'
#
loop_
_entity.id
_entity.type
_entity.pdbx_description
1 polymer ?
#
loop_
_entity_poly.entity_id
_entity_poly.type
_entity_poly.pdbx_seq_one_letter_code
_entity_poly.pdbx_strand_id
1 'polypeptide(L)'
;MMRTIDYDQIEMWDSVRTLSKINRQQAKVVLKATIERSFRQVGIVLPKLSSRSLKLPKRDELNQLKQLEKKLNNAAEQQMIDDDLLAEYIDGLIQLTANNQPKFRKAVTVSLLKQGRIKRRINRTAHTQPIMTSSLKEETKPFYTPKEVGEKLGLSDQTIRRLCEKGKFSEAYQTEGGHWRIPRDAFITTSKQDEQAEIVLQRIDEKNRRSGDVDEFNL
;
A
#
# COMPACT_ATOMS: atom_id res chain seq x y z
N MET A 1 6.32 19.36 16.92
CA MET A 1 5.58 19.98 15.79
C MET A 1 4.64 18.93 15.24
N MET A 2 3.34 19.17 15.34
CA MET A 2 2.30 18.29 14.81
C MET A 2 2.40 18.30 13.27
N ARG A 3 2.62 17.15 12.63
CA ARG A 3 2.72 17.10 11.15
C ARG A 3 1.37 17.49 10.56
N THR A 4 1.37 18.18 9.41
CA THR A 4 0.16 18.51 8.61
C THR A 4 -0.75 17.30 8.35
N ILE A 5 -0.16 16.11 8.27
CA ILE A 5 -0.84 14.81 8.11
C ILE A 5 -1.84 14.51 9.24
N ASP A 6 -1.59 15.00 10.46
CA ASP A 6 -2.42 14.75 11.64
C ASP A 6 -3.66 15.66 11.68
N TYR A 7 -3.55 16.88 11.13
CA TYR A 7 -4.65 17.83 11.02
C TYR A 7 -5.71 17.36 10.01
N ASP A 8 -5.29 16.98 8.80
CA ASP A 8 -6.16 16.43 7.76
C ASP A 8 -6.93 15.19 8.25
N GLN A 9 -6.28 14.34 9.04
CA GLN A 9 -6.86 13.10 9.56
C GLN A 9 -7.96 13.40 10.59
N ILE A 10 -7.72 14.38 11.47
CA ILE A 10 -8.70 14.87 12.44
C ILE A 10 -9.93 15.46 11.71
N GLU A 11 -9.69 16.25 10.66
CA GLU A 11 -10.76 16.81 9.83
C GLU A 11 -11.57 15.74 9.09
N MET A 12 -10.94 14.64 8.67
CA MET A 12 -11.64 13.51 8.06
C MET A 12 -12.65 12.87 9.03
N TRP A 13 -12.32 12.73 10.32
CA TRP A 13 -13.29 12.25 11.31
C TRP A 13 -14.46 13.21 11.54
N ASP A 14 -14.18 14.51 11.59
CA ASP A 14 -15.21 15.53 11.74
C ASP A 14 -16.10 15.64 10.49
N SER A 15 -15.53 15.35 9.32
CA SER A 15 -16.26 15.19 8.06
C SER A 15 -17.21 13.99 8.09
N VAL A 16 -16.75 12.83 8.59
CA VAL A 16 -17.64 11.65 8.79
C VAL A 16 -18.79 12.01 9.72
N ARG A 17 -18.51 12.70 10.84
CA ARG A 17 -19.53 13.14 11.79
C ARG A 17 -20.58 14.04 11.13
N THR A 18 -20.15 15.01 10.35
CA THR A 18 -21.03 15.96 9.68
C THR A 18 -21.87 15.26 8.60
N LEU A 19 -21.23 14.47 7.75
CA LEU A 19 -21.89 13.73 6.68
C LEU A 19 -22.85 12.66 7.22
N SER A 20 -22.59 12.07 8.39
CA SER A 20 -23.50 11.08 8.97
C SER A 20 -24.93 11.59 9.18
N LYS A 21 -25.07 12.92 9.36
CA LYS A 21 -26.36 13.62 9.54
C LYS A 21 -27.01 14.04 8.23
N ILE A 22 -26.20 14.30 7.20
CA ILE A 22 -26.64 14.90 5.93
C ILE A 22 -26.80 13.82 4.85
N ASN A 23 -25.75 13.03 4.63
CA ASN A 23 -25.69 12.02 3.58
C ASN A 23 -25.00 10.75 4.10
N ARG A 24 -25.82 9.76 4.46
CA ARG A 24 -25.35 8.47 4.99
C ARG A 24 -24.47 7.68 4.02
N GLN A 25 -24.66 7.81 2.70
CA GLN A 25 -23.83 7.10 1.74
C GLN A 25 -22.44 7.74 1.64
N GLN A 26 -22.39 9.06 1.55
CA GLN A 26 -21.13 9.80 1.52
C GLN A 26 -20.35 9.66 2.83
N ALA A 27 -21.04 9.65 3.97
CA ALA A 27 -20.43 9.38 5.27
C ALA A 27 -19.74 8.00 5.33
N LYS A 28 -20.33 6.97 4.72
CA LYS A 28 -19.70 5.63 4.63
C LYS A 28 -18.45 5.63 3.75
N VAL A 29 -18.45 6.39 2.65
CA VAL A 29 -17.29 6.51 1.76
C VAL A 29 -16.14 7.20 2.47
N VAL A 30 -16.41 8.34 3.11
CA VAL A 30 -15.40 9.08 3.87
C VAL A 30 -14.88 8.22 5.03
N LEU A 31 -15.76 7.54 5.78
CA LEU A 31 -15.36 6.64 6.87
C LEU A 31 -14.39 5.55 6.40
N LYS A 32 -14.64 4.92 5.25
CA LYS A 32 -13.73 3.93 4.67
C LYS A 32 -12.36 4.54 4.39
N ALA A 33 -12.34 5.71 3.76
CA ALA A 33 -11.10 6.41 3.43
C ALA A 33 -10.34 6.82 4.71
N THR A 34 -11.04 7.28 5.75
CA THR A 34 -10.46 7.64 7.05
C THR A 34 -9.77 6.44 7.67
N ILE A 35 -10.47 5.29 7.76
CA ILE A 35 -9.91 4.05 8.33
C ILE A 35 -8.68 3.58 7.53
N GLU A 36 -8.76 3.54 6.21
CA GLU A 36 -7.61 3.12 5.38
C GLU A 36 -6.40 4.06 5.55
N ARG A 37 -6.65 5.37 5.72
CA ARG A 37 -5.59 6.35 5.99
C ARG A 37 -5.00 6.15 7.39
N SER A 38 -5.82 5.90 8.41
CA SER A 38 -5.36 5.60 9.77
C SER A 38 -4.34 4.47 9.74
N PHE A 39 -4.71 3.30 9.17
CA PHE A 39 -3.79 2.16 9.12
C PHE A 39 -2.50 2.47 8.37
N ARG A 40 -2.58 3.20 7.24
CA ARG A 40 -1.38 3.61 6.50
C ARG A 40 -0.43 4.46 7.35
N GLN A 41 -0.94 5.33 8.21
CA GLN A 41 -0.11 6.16 9.11
C GLN A 41 0.66 5.31 10.13
N VAL A 42 0.08 4.19 10.58
CA VAL A 42 0.73 3.21 11.46
C VAL A 42 1.65 2.24 10.69
N GLY A 43 1.80 2.44 9.38
CA GLY A 43 2.55 1.53 8.51
C GLY A 43 1.82 0.22 8.21
N ILE A 44 0.49 0.15 8.40
CA ILE A 44 -0.35 -1.00 8.08
C ILE A 44 -1.05 -0.79 6.74
N VAL A 45 -0.82 -1.69 5.79
CA VAL A 45 -1.53 -1.68 4.51
C VAL A 45 -2.72 -2.61 4.60
N LEU A 46 -3.93 -2.04 4.74
CA LEU A 46 -5.16 -2.83 4.66
C LEU A 46 -5.53 -3.14 3.20
N PRO A 47 -6.12 -4.30 2.92
CA PRO A 47 -6.82 -4.54 1.66
C PRO A 47 -8.01 -3.58 1.52
N LYS A 48 -8.24 -3.07 0.30
CA LYS A 48 -9.28 -2.07 -0.02
C LYS A 48 -10.60 -2.39 0.69
N LEU A 49 -11.04 -1.49 1.58
CA LEU A 49 -12.30 -1.57 2.30
C LEU A 49 -13.49 -1.11 1.45
N SER A 50 -13.20 -0.56 0.27
CA SER A 50 -14.17 -0.10 -0.73
C SER A 50 -15.25 -1.15 -1.02
N SER A 51 -14.88 -2.44 -1.04
CA SER A 51 -15.79 -3.57 -1.31
C SER A 51 -16.63 -4.06 -0.11
N ARG A 52 -16.47 -3.48 1.10
CA ARG A 52 -17.09 -4.00 2.34
C ARG A 52 -18.21 -3.09 2.87
N SER A 53 -19.24 -3.67 3.49
CA SER A 53 -20.31 -2.91 4.15
C SER A 53 -19.92 -2.54 5.58
N LEU A 54 -19.72 -1.25 5.85
CA LEU A 54 -19.52 -0.72 7.19
C LEU A 54 -20.85 -0.18 7.73
N LYS A 55 -21.13 -0.42 9.03
CA LYS A 55 -22.17 0.34 9.73
C LYS A 55 -21.60 1.72 10.04
N LEU A 56 -22.48 2.71 10.03
CA LEU A 56 -22.11 4.04 10.50
C LEU A 56 -22.01 4.00 12.02
N PRO A 57 -20.88 4.45 12.60
CA PRO A 57 -20.70 4.52 14.05
C PRO A 57 -21.74 5.44 14.68
N LYS A 58 -22.13 5.15 15.91
CA LYS A 58 -22.78 6.15 16.78
C LYS A 58 -21.77 7.24 17.15
N ARG A 59 -22.27 8.38 17.62
CA ARG A 59 -21.43 9.54 17.98
C ARG A 59 -20.36 9.18 19.01
N ASP A 60 -20.70 8.35 20.00
CA ASP A 60 -19.78 7.98 21.07
C ASP A 60 -18.70 7.01 20.57
N GLU A 61 -19.08 6.05 19.73
CA GLU A 61 -18.15 5.12 19.06
C GLU A 61 -17.16 5.86 18.15
N LEU A 62 -17.63 6.88 17.42
CA LEU A 62 -16.78 7.72 16.57
C LEU A 62 -15.76 8.52 17.39
N ASN A 63 -16.19 9.07 18.54
CA ASN A 63 -15.31 9.79 19.44
C ASN A 63 -14.26 8.87 20.09
N GLN A 64 -14.66 7.67 20.50
CA GLN A 64 -13.74 6.66 21.05
C GLN A 64 -12.66 6.30 20.03
N LEU A 65 -13.03 6.05 18.77
CA LEU A 65 -12.06 5.76 17.70
C LEU A 65 -11.13 6.94 17.42
N LYS A 66 -11.65 8.16 17.37
CA LYS A 66 -10.84 9.38 17.21
C LYS A 66 -9.79 9.51 18.33
N GLN A 67 -10.17 9.18 19.56
CA GLN A 67 -9.24 9.20 20.71
C GLN A 67 -8.20 8.08 20.65
N LEU A 68 -8.61 6.86 20.30
CA LEU A 68 -7.70 5.72 20.12
C LEU A 68 -6.69 5.99 19.02
N GLU A 69 -7.12 6.54 17.89
CA GLU A 69 -6.20 6.91 16.81
C GLU A 69 -5.23 8.02 17.21
N LYS A 70 -5.71 9.05 17.93
CA LYS A 70 -4.82 10.10 18.44
C LYS A 70 -3.74 9.52 19.37
N LYS A 71 -4.12 8.62 20.28
CA LYS A 71 -3.16 7.92 21.15
C LYS A 71 -2.16 7.10 20.33
N LEU A 72 -2.66 6.42 19.29
CA LEU A 72 -1.87 5.54 18.46
C LEU A 72 -0.88 6.32 17.56
N ASN A 73 -1.29 7.46 17.00
CA ASN A 73 -0.40 8.37 16.27
C ASN A 73 0.70 8.93 17.19
N ASN A 74 0.33 9.38 18.40
CA ASN A 74 1.31 9.84 19.39
C ASN A 74 2.32 8.73 19.78
N ALA A 75 1.83 7.50 19.97
CA ALA A 75 2.67 6.34 20.28
C ALA A 75 3.60 5.96 19.10
N ALA A 76 3.11 6.08 17.86
CA ALA A 76 3.89 5.87 16.66
C ALA A 76 5.00 6.91 16.48
N GLU A 77 4.73 8.18 16.81
CA GLU A 77 5.74 9.24 16.82
C GLU A 77 6.86 8.97 17.84
N GLN A 78 6.52 8.35 18.96
CA GLN A 78 7.46 7.96 20.02
C GLN A 78 8.12 6.60 19.77
N GLN A 79 7.86 5.95 18.61
CA GLN A 79 8.32 4.60 18.26
C GLN A 79 7.94 3.50 19.28
N MET A 80 6.96 3.77 20.15
CA MET A 80 6.51 2.87 21.21
C MET A 80 5.03 2.54 20.99
N ILE A 81 4.71 1.94 19.83
CA ILE A 81 3.37 1.44 19.58
C ILE A 81 3.17 0.21 20.46
N ASP A 82 2.29 0.34 21.45
CA ASP A 82 1.85 -0.76 22.29
C ASP A 82 0.94 -1.71 21.48
N ASP A 83 1.24 -3.01 21.52
CA ASP A 83 0.47 -4.05 20.82
C ASP A 83 -0.98 -4.11 21.33
N ASP A 84 -1.22 -3.79 22.61
CA ASP A 84 -2.55 -3.73 23.22
C ASP A 84 -3.34 -2.52 22.70
N LEU A 85 -2.70 -1.35 22.57
CA LEU A 85 -3.35 -0.15 22.01
C LEU A 85 -3.76 -0.37 20.55
N LEU A 86 -2.93 -1.10 19.80
CA LEU A 86 -3.20 -1.47 18.42
C LEU A 86 -4.34 -2.50 18.33
N ALA A 87 -4.37 -3.47 19.24
CA ALA A 87 -5.47 -4.44 19.35
C ALA A 87 -6.79 -3.76 19.70
N GLU A 88 -6.80 -2.84 20.67
CA GLU A 88 -7.98 -2.04 21.05
C GLU A 88 -8.53 -1.22 19.88
N TYR A 89 -7.65 -0.57 19.11
CA TYR A 89 -8.05 0.18 17.92
C TYR A 89 -8.69 -0.73 16.86
N ILE A 90 -8.11 -1.91 16.63
CA ILE A 90 -8.62 -2.89 15.68
C ILE A 90 -9.96 -3.48 16.13
N ASP A 91 -10.11 -3.79 17.42
CA ASP A 91 -11.35 -4.30 17.98
C ASP A 91 -12.47 -3.27 17.91
N GLY A 92 -12.17 -2.00 18.19
CA GLY A 92 -13.12 -0.89 17.97
C GLY A 92 -13.59 -0.80 16.52
N LEU A 93 -12.71 -1.02 15.56
CA LEU A 93 -13.07 -1.04 14.13
C LEU A 93 -13.82 -2.31 13.71
N ILE A 94 -13.49 -3.47 14.29
CA ILE A 94 -14.21 -4.74 14.05
C ILE A 94 -15.68 -4.57 14.47
N GLN A 95 -15.93 -3.91 15.60
CA GLN A 95 -17.28 -3.65 16.11
C GLN A 95 -18.13 -2.80 15.15
N LEU A 96 -17.51 -1.90 14.37
CA LEU A 96 -18.21 -1.11 13.34
C LEU A 96 -18.60 -1.90 12.08
N THR A 97 -18.09 -3.13 11.92
CA THR A 97 -18.40 -3.93 10.73
C THR A 97 -19.75 -4.64 10.89
N ALA A 98 -20.62 -4.44 9.90
CA ALA A 98 -22.04 -4.73 10.02
C ALA A 98 -22.39 -6.20 10.34
N ASN A 99 -21.63 -7.14 9.77
CA ASN A 99 -22.00 -8.55 9.72
C ASN A 99 -20.82 -9.48 9.32
N ASN A 100 -19.57 -8.98 9.30
CA ASN A 100 -18.44 -9.74 8.74
C ASN A 100 -17.17 -9.64 9.59
N GLN A 101 -17.35 -9.52 10.91
CA GLN A 101 -16.28 -9.46 11.91
C GLN A 101 -15.20 -10.53 11.72
N PRO A 102 -15.51 -11.81 11.40
CA PRO A 102 -14.47 -12.83 11.22
C PRO A 102 -13.60 -12.58 9.99
N LYS A 103 -14.20 -12.13 8.88
CA LYS A 103 -13.49 -11.85 7.62
C LYS A 103 -12.72 -10.52 7.68
N PHE A 104 -13.21 -9.55 8.43
CA PHE A 104 -12.50 -8.30 8.71
C PHE A 104 -11.31 -8.55 9.64
N ARG A 105 -11.54 -9.20 10.78
CA ARG A 105 -10.48 -9.63 11.70
C ARG A 105 -9.41 -10.44 10.98
N LYS A 106 -9.79 -11.48 10.22
CA LYS A 106 -8.83 -12.27 9.42
C LYS A 106 -8.03 -11.41 8.45
N ALA A 107 -8.64 -10.45 7.77
CA ALA A 107 -7.92 -9.58 6.84
C ALA A 107 -6.92 -8.65 7.55
N VAL A 108 -7.33 -8.05 8.67
CA VAL A 108 -6.46 -7.19 9.49
C VAL A 108 -5.31 -8.02 10.09
N THR A 109 -5.63 -9.15 10.73
CA THR A 109 -4.64 -10.05 11.33
C THR A 109 -3.66 -10.61 10.28
N VAL A 110 -4.13 -10.99 9.07
CA VAL A 110 -3.23 -11.43 7.99
C VAL A 110 -2.32 -10.29 7.54
N SER A 111 -2.83 -9.06 7.45
CA SER A 111 -2.03 -7.88 7.07
C SER A 111 -0.96 -7.58 8.13
N LEU A 112 -1.33 -7.63 9.41
CA LEU A 112 -0.42 -7.50 10.54
C LEU A 112 0.63 -8.61 10.59
N LEU A 113 0.23 -9.87 10.43
CA LEU A 113 1.16 -11.02 10.44
C LEU A 113 2.15 -10.96 9.28
N LYS A 114 1.72 -10.53 8.09
CA LYS A 114 2.62 -10.28 6.96
C LYS A 114 3.66 -9.21 7.31
N GLN A 115 3.27 -8.18 8.05
CA GLN A 115 4.16 -7.09 8.44
C GLN A 115 5.07 -7.44 9.64
N GLY A 116 4.57 -8.18 10.63
CA GLY A 116 5.35 -8.70 11.76
C GLY A 116 6.40 -9.74 11.34
N ARG A 117 6.11 -10.56 10.32
CA ARG A 117 7.12 -11.45 9.70
C ARG A 117 8.22 -10.69 8.98
N ILE A 118 7.94 -9.49 8.46
CA ILE A 118 8.95 -8.62 7.82
C ILE A 118 9.83 -7.95 8.90
N LYS A 119 9.25 -7.41 9.98
CA LYS A 119 10.00 -6.78 11.08
C LYS A 119 10.88 -7.77 11.87
N ARG A 120 10.40 -8.99 12.16
CA ARG A 120 11.20 -10.02 12.86
C ARG A 120 12.34 -10.61 12.02
N ARG A 121 12.25 -10.55 10.68
CA ARG A 121 13.33 -10.99 9.78
C ARG A 121 14.49 -9.98 9.77
N ILE A 122 14.19 -8.68 9.93
CA ILE A 122 15.18 -7.59 9.96
C ILE A 122 15.92 -7.54 11.31
N ASN A 123 15.26 -7.90 12.43
CA ASN A 123 15.91 -7.86 13.74
C ASN A 123 16.77 -9.12 14.06
N ARG A 124 16.66 -10.21 13.29
CA ARG A 124 17.52 -11.40 13.46
C ARG A 124 18.83 -11.33 12.65
N THR A 125 18.99 -10.34 11.77
CA THR A 125 20.24 -10.13 11.00
C THR A 125 21.26 -9.25 11.72
N ALA A 126 21.06 -8.96 13.01
CA ALA A 126 21.94 -8.10 13.80
C ALA A 126 22.54 -8.80 15.03
N HIS A 127 22.83 -10.10 14.99
CA HIS A 127 23.95 -10.67 15.76
C HIS A 127 24.25 -12.11 15.38
N THR A 128 25.54 -12.34 15.12
CA THR A 128 26.36 -13.55 15.32
C THR A 128 26.97 -14.16 14.05
N GLN A 129 28.30 -14.19 14.13
CA GLN A 129 29.40 -14.64 13.27
C GLN A 129 29.32 -16.08 12.72
N PRO A 130 30.26 -16.49 11.83
CA PRO A 130 30.00 -17.28 10.63
C PRO A 130 30.15 -18.78 10.86
N ILE A 131 29.31 -19.57 10.21
CA ILE A 131 29.65 -20.96 9.87
C ILE A 131 29.16 -21.25 8.46
N MET A 132 30.12 -21.59 7.61
CA MET A 132 29.92 -22.18 6.30
C MET A 132 29.19 -23.51 6.46
N THR A 133 28.08 -23.73 5.76
CA THR A 133 27.88 -24.90 4.88
C THR A 133 26.46 -24.91 4.30
N SER A 134 26.44 -24.88 2.97
CA SER A 134 25.49 -25.50 2.04
C SER A 134 23.99 -25.44 2.34
N SER A 135 23.32 -24.72 1.43
CA SER A 135 22.02 -25.06 0.85
C SER A 135 20.84 -25.02 1.81
N LEU A 136 19.94 -24.05 1.61
CA LEU A 136 18.49 -24.27 1.41
C LEU A 136 17.76 -22.92 1.27
N LYS A 137 17.44 -22.59 0.01
CA LYS A 137 16.27 -21.84 -0.48
C LYS A 137 15.81 -20.61 0.33
N GLU A 138 16.41 -19.46 0.00
CA GLU A 138 15.78 -18.15 0.20
C GLU A 138 14.46 -18.07 -0.58
N GLU A 139 13.33 -17.92 0.10
CA GLU A 139 12.12 -17.42 -0.55
C GLU A 139 12.32 -15.93 -0.89
N THR A 140 12.75 -15.73 -2.13
CA THR A 140 12.99 -14.46 -2.82
C THR A 140 11.70 -13.66 -2.90
N LYS A 141 11.66 -12.47 -2.27
CA LYS A 141 10.72 -11.44 -2.74
C LYS A 141 11.11 -11.16 -4.20
N PRO A 142 10.20 -11.28 -5.18
CA PRO A 142 10.58 -11.09 -6.57
C PRO A 142 10.78 -9.59 -6.80
N PHE A 143 12.01 -9.18 -7.08
CA PHE A 143 12.35 -7.82 -7.52
C PHE A 143 12.44 -7.79 -9.03
N TYR A 144 12.20 -6.64 -9.62
CA TYR A 144 12.58 -6.34 -10.99
C TYR A 144 13.94 -5.65 -11.02
N THR A 145 14.68 -5.97 -12.07
CA THR A 145 15.86 -5.23 -12.52
C THR A 145 15.44 -4.00 -13.32
N PRO A 146 16.32 -2.99 -13.45
CA PRO A 146 16.03 -1.82 -14.29
C PRO A 146 15.71 -2.18 -15.74
N LYS A 147 16.30 -3.26 -16.27
CA LYS A 147 16.01 -3.78 -17.60
C LYS A 147 14.58 -4.27 -17.73
N GLU A 148 14.12 -5.12 -16.81
CA GLU A 148 12.74 -5.64 -16.81
C GLU A 148 11.70 -4.54 -16.63
N VAL A 149 12.01 -3.53 -15.80
CA VAL A 149 11.14 -2.35 -15.66
C VAL A 149 11.16 -1.49 -16.92
N GLY A 150 12.29 -1.39 -17.60
CA GLY A 150 12.42 -0.69 -18.88
C GLY A 150 11.53 -1.32 -19.94
N GLU A 151 11.56 -2.64 -20.07
CA GLU A 151 10.68 -3.40 -20.96
C GLU A 151 9.20 -3.17 -20.61
N LYS A 152 8.85 -3.24 -19.32
CA LYS A 152 7.48 -3.04 -18.84
C LYS A 152 6.94 -1.62 -19.07
N LEU A 153 7.79 -0.59 -18.98
CA LEU A 153 7.39 0.81 -19.12
C LEU A 153 7.67 1.40 -20.51
N GLY A 154 8.30 0.65 -21.41
CA GLY A 154 8.77 1.16 -22.70
C GLY A 154 9.87 2.22 -22.57
N LEU A 155 10.71 2.13 -21.53
CA LEU A 155 11.76 3.10 -21.24
C LEU A 155 13.15 2.44 -21.29
N SER A 156 14.18 3.23 -21.60
CA SER A 156 15.55 2.73 -21.55
C SER A 156 16.00 2.42 -20.12
N ASP A 157 16.89 1.43 -19.98
CA ASP A 157 17.50 1.03 -18.70
C ASP A 157 18.11 2.23 -17.95
N GLN A 158 18.79 3.12 -18.68
CA GLN A 158 19.38 4.35 -18.13
C GLN A 158 18.33 5.31 -17.58
N THR A 159 17.17 5.40 -18.23
CA THR A 159 16.04 6.23 -17.75
C THR A 159 15.47 5.66 -16.46
N ILE A 160 15.34 4.33 -16.38
CA ILE A 160 14.87 3.67 -15.15
C ILE A 160 15.83 3.93 -13.98
N ARG A 161 17.14 3.81 -14.19
CA ARG A 161 18.14 4.12 -13.15
C ARG A 161 18.00 5.55 -12.61
N ARG A 162 17.84 6.54 -13.50
CA ARG A 162 17.60 7.95 -13.12
C ARG A 162 16.29 8.13 -12.34
N LEU A 163 15.26 7.35 -12.66
CA LEU A 163 13.99 7.37 -11.94
C LEU A 163 14.10 6.75 -10.54
N CYS A 164 14.91 5.70 -10.40
CA CYS A 164 15.26 5.11 -9.10
C CYS A 164 16.01 6.12 -8.21
N GLU A 165 17.03 6.79 -8.74
CA GLU A 165 17.77 7.85 -8.05
C GLU A 165 16.86 9.00 -7.58
N LYS A 166 15.86 9.35 -8.39
CA LYS A 166 14.86 10.38 -8.07
C LYS A 166 13.74 9.89 -7.15
N GLY A 167 13.82 8.66 -6.64
CA GLY A 167 12.83 8.09 -5.71
C GLY A 167 11.44 7.91 -6.31
N LYS A 168 11.32 7.72 -7.63
CA LYS A 168 10.02 7.53 -8.30
C LYS A 168 9.42 6.14 -8.10
N PHE A 169 10.24 5.17 -7.71
CA PHE A 169 9.81 3.83 -7.32
C PHE A 169 9.88 3.68 -5.80
N SER A 170 8.74 3.44 -5.17
CA SER A 170 8.65 3.20 -3.73
C SER A 170 9.46 1.97 -3.34
N GLU A 171 10.31 2.11 -2.32
CA GLU A 171 11.15 1.03 -1.79
C GLU A 171 12.19 0.44 -2.78
N ALA A 172 12.48 1.15 -3.88
CA ALA A 172 13.63 0.80 -4.72
C ALA A 172 14.93 1.12 -3.99
N TYR A 173 15.88 0.19 -4.02
CA TYR A 173 17.18 0.35 -3.38
C TYR A 173 18.30 -0.16 -4.28
N GLN A 174 19.51 0.33 -4.02
CA GLN A 174 20.72 -0.11 -4.70
C GLN A 174 21.44 -1.15 -3.82
N THR A 175 21.88 -2.26 -4.41
CA THR A 175 22.71 -3.24 -3.71
C THR A 175 24.13 -2.71 -3.53
N GLU A 176 24.93 -3.34 -2.67
CA GLU A 176 26.35 -2.99 -2.47
C GLU A 176 27.16 -3.03 -3.78
N GLY A 177 26.75 -3.86 -4.74
CA GLY A 177 27.33 -3.94 -6.09
C GLY A 177 26.80 -2.90 -7.09
N GLY A 178 26.07 -1.87 -6.65
CA GLY A 178 25.58 -0.80 -7.52
C GLY A 178 24.35 -1.16 -8.38
N HIS A 179 23.75 -2.34 -8.19
CA HIS A 179 22.58 -2.75 -8.95
C HIS A 179 21.30 -2.33 -8.27
N TRP A 180 20.39 -1.72 -9.03
CA TRP A 180 19.07 -1.39 -8.54
C TRP A 180 18.18 -2.63 -8.41
N ARG A 181 17.38 -2.67 -7.34
CA ARG A 181 16.32 -3.65 -7.09
C ARG A 181 15.02 -2.89 -6.90
N ILE A 182 14.07 -3.14 -7.79
CA ILE A 182 12.78 -2.44 -7.82
C ILE A 182 11.72 -3.45 -7.37
N PRO A 183 11.01 -3.22 -6.26
CA PRO A 183 9.97 -4.14 -5.80
C PRO A 183 8.85 -4.28 -6.83
N ARG A 184 8.35 -5.51 -7.04
CA ARG A 184 7.16 -5.72 -7.88
C ARG A 184 5.93 -4.96 -7.38
N ASP A 185 5.83 -4.77 -6.07
CA ASP A 185 4.76 -4.03 -5.40
C ASP A 185 4.76 -2.53 -5.73
N ALA A 186 5.82 -2.00 -6.34
CA ALA A 186 5.85 -0.64 -6.87
C ALA A 186 4.93 -0.45 -8.09
N PHE A 187 4.44 -1.54 -8.67
CA PHE A 187 3.57 -1.54 -9.85
C PHE A 187 2.17 -2.05 -9.51
N ILE A 188 1.15 -1.35 -10.01
CA ILE A 188 -0.26 -1.73 -9.83
C ILE A 188 -0.64 -2.88 -10.77
N THR A 189 0.06 -3.04 -11.90
CA THR A 189 -0.21 -4.08 -12.90
C THR A 189 0.59 -5.36 -12.62
N THR A 190 -0.08 -6.49 -12.83
CA THR A 190 0.52 -7.83 -12.74
C THR A 190 1.21 -8.22 -14.06
N SER A 191 2.18 -9.15 -14.00
CA SER A 191 2.89 -9.62 -15.20
C SER A 191 1.97 -10.13 -16.30
N LYS A 192 0.85 -10.78 -15.94
CA LYS A 192 -0.15 -11.26 -16.90
C LYS A 192 -0.86 -10.10 -17.62
N GLN A 193 -1.10 -8.99 -16.92
CA GLN A 193 -1.70 -7.80 -17.51
C GLN A 193 -0.72 -7.09 -18.44
N ASP A 194 0.57 -7.07 -18.08
CA ASP A 194 1.61 -6.50 -18.95
C ASP A 194 1.73 -7.30 -20.25
N GLU A 195 1.76 -8.63 -20.17
CA GLU A 195 1.81 -9.51 -21.34
C GLU A 195 0.58 -9.32 -22.25
N GLN A 196 -0.61 -9.17 -21.66
CA GLN A 196 -1.81 -8.86 -22.43
C GLN A 196 -1.74 -7.48 -23.08
N ALA A 197 -1.21 -6.47 -22.38
CA ALA A 197 -1.02 -5.13 -22.95
C ALA A 197 -0.04 -5.17 -24.13
N GLU A 198 1.07 -5.89 -24.00
CA GLU A 198 2.07 -6.07 -25.05
C GLU A 198 1.48 -6.72 -26.31
N ILE A 199 0.67 -7.77 -26.16
CA ILE A 199 -0.03 -8.41 -27.30
C ILE A 199 -0.96 -7.41 -28.02
N VAL A 200 -1.65 -6.56 -27.25
CA VAL A 200 -2.54 -5.54 -27.82
C VAL A 200 -1.73 -4.48 -28.58
N LEU A 201 -0.62 -4.00 -28.00
CA LEU A 201 0.27 -3.03 -28.62
C LEU A 201 0.87 -3.57 -29.92
N GLN A 202 1.37 -4.81 -29.92
CA GLN A 202 1.92 -5.45 -31.13
C GLN A 202 0.89 -5.57 -32.26
N ARG A 203 -0.39 -5.83 -31.93
CA ARG A 203 -1.47 -5.84 -32.94
C ARG A 203 -1.74 -4.47 -33.52
N ILE A 204 -1.65 -3.42 -32.69
CA ILE A 204 -1.82 -2.03 -33.14
C ILE A 204 -0.65 -1.64 -34.05
N ASP A 205 0.59 -1.92 -33.64
CA ASP A 205 1.78 -1.63 -34.42
C ASP A 205 1.77 -2.36 -35.76
N GLU A 206 1.36 -3.64 -35.78
CA GLU A 206 1.22 -4.40 -37.01
C GLU A 206 0.16 -3.80 -37.94
N LYS A 207 -0.97 -3.35 -37.39
CA LYS A 207 -2.02 -2.67 -38.16
C LYS A 207 -1.51 -1.34 -38.73
N ASN A 208 -0.79 -0.56 -37.95
CA ASN A 208 -0.22 0.72 -38.37
C ASN A 208 0.81 0.51 -39.49
N ARG A 209 1.71 -0.46 -39.32
CA ARG A 209 2.71 -0.83 -40.34
C ARG A 209 2.08 -1.26 -41.67
N ARG A 210 0.94 -1.95 -41.63
CA ARG A 210 0.18 -2.36 -42.83
C ARG A 210 -0.62 -1.23 -43.47
N SER A 211 -1.09 -0.28 -42.68
CA SER A 211 -1.97 0.80 -43.16
C SER A 211 -1.18 1.94 -43.84
N GLY A 212 0.16 1.93 -43.71
CA GLY A 212 1.02 2.98 -44.24
C GLY A 212 0.95 4.25 -43.39
N ASP A 213 1.89 5.17 -43.62
CA ASP A 213 1.85 6.48 -42.99
C ASP A 213 0.64 7.24 -43.52
N VAL A 214 -0.24 7.69 -42.63
CA VAL A 214 -1.36 8.54 -43.01
C VAL A 214 -0.76 9.94 -43.16
N ASP A 215 -0.55 10.38 -44.41
CA ASP A 215 -0.13 11.75 -44.68
C ASP A 215 -1.28 12.70 -44.32
N GLU A 216 -1.25 13.21 -43.08
CA GLU A 216 -2.24 14.14 -42.52
C GLU A 216 -2.27 15.51 -43.23
N PHE A 217 -1.37 15.74 -44.20
CA PHE A 217 -1.28 16.98 -44.97
C PHE A 217 -1.79 16.87 -46.41
N ASN A 218 -2.34 15.71 -46.81
CA ASN A 218 -3.10 15.56 -48.06
C ASN A 218 -4.61 15.79 -47.80
N LEU A 219 -4.98 17.06 -47.63
CA LEU A 219 -6.36 17.56 -47.53
C LEU A 219 -6.71 18.46 -48.71
#